data_AF-A0A953BF43-F1
#
_entry.id   AF-A0A953BF43-F1
#
_cell.length_a   1.000
_cell.length_b   1.000
_cell.length_c   1.000
_cell.angle_alpha   90.00
_cell.angle_beta   90.00
_cell.angle_gamma   90.00
#
_symmetry.space_group_name_H-M   'P 1'
#
loop_
_entity.id
_entity.type
_entity.pdbx_description
1 polymer ?
#
loop_
_entity_poly.entity_id
_entity_poly.type
_entity_poly.pdbx_seq_one_letter_code
_entity_poly.pdbx_strand_id
1 'polypeptide(L)'
;MVEGHRGSLICGKCLAVAYREVVLAEGGVGPESAVACTLCLQTNPTRHWPAPLDDRVVACLECLQRSARLLAKDPESGWALPRITTQD
;
A
#
# COMPACT_ATOMS: atom_id res chain seq x y z
N MET A 1 0.60 -2.82 12.27
CA MET A 1 0.27 -1.58 11.52
C MET A 1 1.58 -0.96 11.09
N VAL A 2 1.62 -0.17 10.02
CA VAL A 2 2.84 0.56 9.62
C VAL A 2 2.56 2.05 9.63
N GLU A 3 3.44 2.81 10.28
CA GLU A 3 3.42 4.27 10.33
C GLU A 3 4.29 4.87 9.21
N GLY A 4 3.74 5.88 8.54
CA GLY A 4 4.41 6.72 7.56
C GLY A 4 4.66 8.13 8.10
N HIS A 5 4.93 9.08 7.21
CA HIS A 5 5.14 10.47 7.61
C HIS A 5 3.87 11.11 8.18
N ARG A 6 4.05 12.09 9.09
CA ARG A 6 2.98 12.88 9.73
C ARG A 6 1.94 12.01 10.47
N GLY A 7 2.37 10.87 11.03
CA GLY A 7 1.47 9.95 11.76
C GLY A 7 0.44 9.27 10.86
N SER A 8 0.68 9.21 9.54
CA SER A 8 -0.14 8.40 8.64
C SER A 8 0.02 6.92 8.96
N LEU A 9 -1.06 6.16 8.85
CA LEU A 9 -1.08 4.74 9.24
C LEU A 9 -1.72 3.89 8.14
N ILE A 10 -1.13 2.73 7.89
CA ILE A 10 -1.77 1.66 7.13
C ILE A 10 -1.88 0.40 8.00
N CYS A 11 -3.11 -0.07 8.23
CA CYS A 11 -3.34 -1.29 9.01
C CYS A 11 -3.04 -2.54 8.16
N GLY A 12 -2.81 -3.68 8.81
CA GLY A 12 -2.44 -4.93 8.11
C GLY A 12 -3.50 -5.41 7.11
N LYS A 13 -4.80 -5.16 7.39
CA LYS A 13 -5.91 -5.51 6.50
C LYS A 13 -5.91 -4.65 5.24
N CYS A 14 -5.83 -3.33 5.38
CA CYS A 14 -5.74 -2.41 4.24
C CYS A 14 -4.47 -2.67 3.43
N LEU A 15 -3.35 -2.90 4.09
CA LEU A 15 -2.09 -3.25 3.42
C LEU A 15 -2.22 -4.52 2.59
N ALA A 16 -2.91 -5.55 3.08
CA ALA A 16 -3.11 -6.79 2.34
C ALA A 16 -3.99 -6.59 1.09
N VAL A 17 -5.04 -5.77 1.16
CA VAL A 17 -5.88 -5.41 0.01
C VAL A 17 -5.08 -4.61 -1.01
N ALA A 18 -4.47 -3.51 -0.56
CA ALA A 18 -3.67 -2.63 -1.39
C ALA A 18 -2.52 -3.37 -2.10
N TYR A 19 -1.86 -4.30 -1.39
CA TYR A 19 -0.79 -5.11 -1.95
C TYR A 19 -1.31 -6.05 -3.04
N ARG A 20 -2.46 -6.70 -2.85
CA ARG A 20 -3.06 -7.55 -3.89
C ARG A 20 -3.42 -6.73 -5.13
N GLU A 21 -4.07 -5.59 -4.95
CA GLU A 21 -4.59 -4.80 -6.06
C GLU A 21 -3.49 -4.09 -6.87
N VAL A 22 -2.51 -3.47 -6.20
CA VAL A 22 -1.51 -2.63 -6.87
C VAL A 22 -0.19 -3.34 -7.10
N VAL A 23 0.24 -4.19 -6.17
CA VAL A 23 1.54 -4.88 -6.27
C VAL A 23 1.40 -6.18 -7.07
N LEU A 24 0.37 -7.00 -6.82
CA LEU A 24 0.20 -8.30 -7.48
C LEU A 24 -0.62 -8.22 -8.77
N ALA A 25 -1.74 -7.51 -8.76
CA ALA A 25 -2.63 -7.38 -9.91
C ALA A 25 -2.26 -6.21 -10.83
N GLU A 26 -1.22 -5.45 -10.50
CA GLU A 26 -0.75 -4.28 -11.25
C GLU A 26 -1.83 -3.21 -11.53
N GLY A 27 -2.89 -3.18 -10.74
CA GLY A 27 -3.94 -2.18 -10.81
C GLY A 27 -3.59 -0.89 -10.06
N GLY A 28 -4.62 -0.17 -9.62
CA GLY A 28 -4.51 1.12 -8.95
C GLY A 28 -4.82 2.29 -9.88
N VAL A 29 -4.68 3.51 -9.35
CA VAL A 29 -4.91 4.77 -10.06
C VAL A 29 -3.59 5.48 -10.38
N GLY A 30 -3.63 6.37 -11.37
CA GLY A 30 -2.44 7.11 -11.80
C GLY A 30 -1.47 6.30 -12.67
N PRO A 31 -0.29 6.87 -13.01
CA PRO A 31 0.42 7.91 -12.26
C PRO A 31 -0.06 9.33 -12.59
N GLU A 32 -0.94 9.88 -11.76
CA GLU A 32 -1.22 11.31 -11.81
C GLU A 32 -0.10 12.02 -11.04
N SER A 33 0.81 12.65 -11.77
CA SER A 33 2.03 13.31 -11.24
C SER A 33 1.77 14.40 -10.19
N ALA A 34 0.51 14.76 -9.94
CA ALA A 34 0.10 15.77 -8.97
C ALA A 34 -0.37 15.21 -7.62
N VAL A 35 -0.58 13.89 -7.47
CA VAL A 35 -1.07 13.32 -6.20
C VAL A 35 0.09 12.86 -5.33
N ALA A 36 0.18 13.41 -4.11
CA ALA A 36 1.20 13.02 -3.14
C ALA A 36 0.76 11.80 -2.33
N CYS A 37 1.63 10.79 -2.26
CA CYS A 37 1.43 9.62 -1.39
C CYS A 37 1.29 10.05 0.07
N THR A 38 0.24 9.61 0.76
CA THR A 38 0.02 9.97 2.18
C THR A 38 1.08 9.39 3.11
N LEU A 39 1.70 8.25 2.74
CA LEU A 39 2.72 7.59 3.55
C LEU A 39 4.12 8.22 3.42
N CYS A 40 4.55 8.60 2.21
CA CYS A 40 5.89 9.19 1.98
C CYS A 40 5.90 10.68 1.64
N LEU A 41 4.74 11.29 1.39
CA LEU A 41 4.55 12.68 0.98
C LEU A 41 5.17 13.07 -0.37
N GLN A 42 5.62 12.09 -1.16
CA GLN A 42 6.18 12.31 -2.48
C GLN A 42 5.12 12.15 -3.57
N THR A 43 5.21 13.00 -4.60
CA THR A 43 4.54 12.83 -5.89
C THR A 43 5.40 11.88 -6.73
N ASN A 44 4.99 10.62 -6.84
CA ASN A 44 5.74 9.60 -7.59
C ASN A 44 5.02 9.27 -8.90
N PRO A 45 5.74 9.05 -10.01
CA PRO A 45 5.14 8.61 -11.28
C PRO A 45 4.83 7.10 -11.25
N THR A 46 4.25 6.61 -10.15
CA THR A 46 3.87 5.20 -9.96
C THR A 46 2.38 5.04 -9.75
N ARG A 47 1.89 3.81 -9.86
CA ARG A 47 0.51 3.46 -9.51
C ARG A 47 0.29 3.65 -8.01
N HIS A 48 -0.90 4.10 -7.67
CA HIS A 48 -1.33 4.36 -6.31
C HIS A 48 -2.55 3.52 -5.94
N TRP A 49 -2.64 3.15 -4.67
CA TRP A 49 -3.85 2.58 -4.09
C TRP A 49 -4.67 3.69 -3.41
N PRO A 50 -5.89 4.00 -3.87
CA PRO A 50 -6.77 4.94 -3.18
C PRO A 50 -7.37 4.29 -1.93
N ALA A 51 -7.51 5.07 -0.86
CA ALA A 51 -8.17 4.58 0.35
C ALA A 51 -9.67 4.36 0.08
N PRO A 52 -10.29 3.28 0.62
CA PRO A 52 -11.67 2.95 0.31
C PRO A 52 -12.72 3.98 0.77
N LEU A 53 -12.34 4.86 1.71
CA LEU A 53 -13.22 5.85 2.31
C LEU A 53 -12.97 7.28 1.83
N ASP A 54 -11.82 7.56 1.20
CA ASP A 54 -11.46 8.87 0.66
C ASP A 54 -10.42 8.66 -0.44
N ASP A 55 -10.83 8.80 -1.70
CA ASP A 55 -9.99 8.57 -2.89
C ASP A 55 -8.87 9.61 -3.06
N ARG A 56 -8.93 10.72 -2.32
CA ARG A 56 -7.86 11.72 -2.24
C ARG A 56 -6.69 11.25 -1.38
N VAL A 57 -6.90 10.23 -0.54
CA VAL A 57 -5.87 9.59 0.27
C VAL A 57 -5.32 8.41 -0.48
N VAL A 58 -4.02 8.43 -0.79
CA VAL A 58 -3.40 7.39 -1.62
C VAL A 58 -2.10 6.85 -1.01
N ALA A 59 -1.79 5.59 -1.29
CA ALA A 59 -0.51 4.96 -1.00
C ALA A 59 0.19 4.53 -2.29
N CYS A 60 1.41 5.01 -2.54
CA CYS A 60 2.17 4.64 -3.74
C CYS A 60 2.68 3.20 -3.69
N LEU A 61 2.93 2.61 -4.87
CA LEU A 61 3.48 1.26 -5.04
C LEU A 61 4.68 0.97 -4.13
N GLU A 62 5.64 1.90 -4.06
CA GLU A 62 6.86 1.72 -3.27
C GLU A 62 6.58 1.65 -1.76
N CYS A 63 5.69 2.52 -1.26
CA CYS A 63 5.27 2.47 0.14
C CYS A 63 4.54 1.17 0.46
N LEU A 64 3.67 0.67 -0.43
CA LEU A 64 3.00 -0.61 -0.23
C LEU A 64 3.99 -1.77 -0.12
N GLN A 65 5.00 -1.81 -1.01
CA GLN A 65 6.04 -2.84 -0.97
C GLN A 65 6.91 -2.74 0.29
N ARG A 66 7.31 -1.53 0.68
CA ARG A 66 8.12 -1.30 1.88
C ARG A 66 7.35 -1.64 3.15
N SER A 67 6.11 -1.18 3.28
CA SER A 67 5.25 -1.47 4.44
C SER A 67 4.97 -2.97 4.55
N ALA A 68 4.73 -3.67 3.45
CA ALA A 68 4.58 -5.12 3.44
C ALA A 68 5.81 -5.84 3.97
N ARG A 69 7.00 -5.47 3.48
CA ARG A 69 8.27 -6.07 3.96
C ARG A 69 8.54 -5.75 5.42
N LEU A 70 8.18 -4.56 5.89
CA LEU A 70 8.35 -4.16 7.28
C LEU A 70 7.41 -4.98 8.19
N LEU A 71 6.12 -5.03 7.86
CA LEU A 71 5.13 -5.73 8.68
C LEU A 71 5.36 -7.25 8.68
N ALA A 72 5.84 -7.83 7.58
CA ALA A 72 6.20 -9.25 7.51
C ALA A 72 7.41 -9.64 8.38
N LYS A 73 8.26 -8.67 8.73
CA LYS A 73 9.41 -8.91 9.63
C LYS A 73 9.01 -8.82 11.10
N ASP A 74 7.81 -8.33 11.40
CA ASP A 74 7.28 -8.26 12.76
C ASP A 74 6.57 -9.58 13.11
N PRO A 75 7.17 -10.44 13.95
CA PRO A 75 6.59 -11.74 14.30
C PRO A 75 5.33 -11.61 15.15
N GLU A 76 5.16 -10.53 15.90
CA GLU A 76 3.98 -10.32 16.75
C GLU A 76 2.75 -9.89 15.95
N SER A 77 2.97 -9.34 14.75
CA SER A 77 1.88 -8.89 13.87
C SER A 77 1.03 -10.05 13.31
N GLY A 78 1.59 -11.26 13.24
CA GLY A 78 0.99 -12.39 12.51
C GLY A 78 0.78 -12.15 11.02
N TRP A 79 1.37 -11.09 10.46
CA TRP A 79 1.17 -10.68 9.08
C TRP A 79 2.12 -11.42 8.13
N ALA A 80 1.60 -11.87 6.99
CA ALA A 80 2.39 -12.48 5.92
C ALA A 80 2.10 -11.80 4.58
N LEU A 81 3.10 -11.80 3.68
CA LEU A 81 2.90 -11.27 2.33
C LEU A 81 1.77 -12.02 1.63
N PRO A 82 0.78 -11.31 1.04
CA PRO A 82 -0.16 -11.92 0.13
C PRO A 82 0.56 -12.58 -1.05
N ARG A 83 0.04 -13.71 -1.50
CA ARG A 83 0.52 -14.44 -2.68
C ARG A 83 -0.60 -14.49 -3.70
N ILE A 84 -0.24 -14.66 -4.97
CA ILE A 84 -1.21 -15.02 -6.01
C ILE A 84 -1.70 -16.42 -5.66
N THR A 85 -2.94 -16.55 -5.23
CA THR A 85 -3.62 -17.84 -5.18
C THR A 85 -4.17 -18.10 -6.57
N THR A 86 -3.59 -19.05 -7.29
CA THR A 86 -4.24 -19.63 -8.46
C THR A 86 -5.51 -20.30 -7.95
N GLN A 87 -6.66 -19.68 -8.15
CA GLN A 87 -7.93 -20.40 -8.08
C GLN A 87 -8.11 -21.04 -9.46
N ASP A 88 -7.99 -22.36 -9.50
CA ASP A 88 -8.56 -23.20 -10.58
C ASP A 88 -10.09 -23.14 -10.53
#